data_AF-A0A6H1RBP8-F1
#
_entry.id   AF-A0A6H1RBP8-F1
#
_cell.length_a   1.000
_cell.length_b   1.000
_cell.length_c   1.000
_cell.angle_alpha   90.00
_cell.angle_beta   90.00
_cell.angle_gamma   90.00
#
_symmetry.space_group_name_H-M   'P 1'
#
loop_
_entity.id
_entity.type
_entity.pdbx_description
1 polymer ?
#
loop_
_entity_poly.entity_id
_entity_poly.type
_entity_poly.pdbx_seq_one_letter_code
_entity_poly.pdbx_strand_id
1 'polypeptide(L)'
;MRRIPQAWIEQTLPGGVIVTPWGADFCNGTLLRLTVLADGSASGRCGKNLRFMRVREQRREFLDPTEAEISGADKEKPSRSAVELFEMTEFSRAAFTIGLRVPSCYLTIEDIDGDHRHIELHDVRTASWARVAMARGADFEVYQLGPRRLWDEADAAYAWWLESSRPSPDRYGLTITASDHEVWLDEPTGQHRWTL
;
A
#
# COMPACT_ATOMS: atom_id res chain seq x y z
N MET A 1 1.39 4.63 -9.76
CA MET A 1 1.03 6.06 -9.61
C MET A 1 0.12 6.20 -8.42
N ARG A 2 0.47 7.06 -7.47
CA ARG A 2 -0.29 7.25 -6.21
C ARG A 2 -1.07 8.57 -6.17
N ARG A 3 -0.55 9.63 -6.78
CA ARG A 3 -1.27 10.88 -7.03
C ARG A 3 -1.56 11.04 -8.52
N ILE A 4 -2.77 11.49 -8.82
CA ILE A 4 -3.16 11.87 -10.18
C ILE A 4 -2.74 13.33 -10.40
N PRO A 5 -1.99 13.65 -11.47
CA PRO A 5 -1.59 15.03 -11.75
C PRO A 5 -2.81 15.93 -11.96
N GLN A 6 -2.82 17.09 -11.29
CA GLN A 6 -3.91 18.07 -11.41
C GLN A 6 -4.12 18.52 -12.87
N ALA A 7 -3.04 18.67 -13.63
CA ALA A 7 -3.07 19.02 -15.04
C ALA A 7 -3.94 18.06 -15.89
N TRP A 8 -4.06 16.78 -15.52
CA TRP A 8 -4.91 15.85 -16.26
C TRP A 8 -6.39 16.18 -16.09
N ILE A 9 -6.80 16.66 -14.90
CA ILE A 9 -8.16 17.08 -14.61
C ILE A 9 -8.45 18.40 -15.32
N GLU A 10 -7.54 19.38 -15.21
CA GLU A 10 -7.68 20.71 -15.85
C GLU A 10 -7.73 20.65 -17.38
N GLN A 11 -7.06 19.67 -17.99
CA GLN A 11 -7.06 19.47 -19.44
C GLN A 11 -8.25 18.64 -19.95
N THR A 12 -9.12 18.16 -19.05
CA THR A 12 -10.25 17.30 -19.40
C THR A 12 -11.56 18.05 -19.20
N LEU A 13 -12.42 18.06 -20.22
CA LEU A 13 -13.73 18.68 -20.12
C LEU A 13 -14.62 17.96 -19.07
N PRO A 14 -15.54 18.69 -18.41
CA PRO A 14 -16.54 18.06 -17.53
C PRO A 14 -17.28 16.91 -18.21
N GLY A 15 -17.43 15.79 -17.49
CA GLY A 15 -17.95 14.52 -18.01
C GLY A 15 -16.89 13.63 -18.67
N GLY A 16 -15.70 14.16 -18.95
CA GLY A 16 -14.57 13.40 -19.47
C GLY A 16 -14.09 12.33 -18.48
N VAL A 17 -13.49 11.26 -19.02
CA VAL A 17 -13.06 10.09 -18.25
C VAL A 17 -11.55 9.96 -18.29
N ILE A 18 -10.93 9.84 -17.12
CA ILE A 18 -9.52 9.52 -16.95
C ILE A 18 -9.42 8.07 -16.50
N VAL A 19 -8.65 7.25 -17.22
CA VAL A 19 -8.40 5.85 -16.87
C VAL A 19 -6.89 5.65 -16.71
N THR A 20 -6.44 5.26 -15.53
CA THR A 20 -5.01 5.17 -15.22
C THR A 20 -4.71 4.10 -14.17
N PRO A 21 -3.55 3.42 -14.24
CA PRO A 21 -3.09 2.59 -13.14
C PRO A 21 -2.90 3.42 -11.88
N TRP A 22 -3.51 3.02 -10.78
CA TRP A 22 -3.46 3.73 -9.51
C TRP A 22 -3.31 2.77 -8.34
N GLY A 23 -2.51 3.14 -7.34
CA GLY A 23 -2.33 2.33 -6.14
C GLY A 23 -1.16 2.79 -5.30
N ALA A 24 -0.83 1.96 -4.31
CA ALA A 24 0.19 2.25 -3.32
C ALA A 24 1.55 1.61 -3.64
N ASP A 25 2.57 1.98 -2.85
CA ASP A 25 3.92 1.46 -3.02
C ASP A 25 4.07 0.00 -2.60
N PHE A 26 3.24 -0.42 -1.65
CA PHE A 26 3.23 -1.72 -0.99
C PHE A 26 2.85 -2.90 -1.92
N CYS A 27 2.02 -2.68 -2.95
CA CYS A 27 1.55 -3.77 -3.81
C CYS A 27 1.32 -3.32 -5.26
N ASN A 28 0.76 -4.22 -6.08
CA ASN A 28 0.24 -3.86 -7.39
C ASN A 28 -1.01 -2.98 -7.26
N GLY A 29 -1.17 -2.02 -8.17
CA GLY A 29 -2.32 -1.13 -8.18
C GLY A 29 -3.57 -1.73 -8.83
N THR A 30 -4.55 -0.86 -9.04
CA THR A 30 -5.79 -1.13 -9.78
C THR A 30 -5.87 -0.24 -11.01
N LEU A 31 -6.87 -0.45 -11.86
CA LEU A 31 -7.28 0.56 -12.83
C LEU A 31 -8.23 1.53 -12.15
N LEU A 32 -7.86 2.78 -12.03
CA LEU A 32 -8.77 3.81 -11.55
C LEU A 32 -9.47 4.47 -12.73
N ARG A 33 -10.80 4.54 -12.68
CA ARG A 33 -11.63 5.28 -13.63
C ARG A 33 -12.25 6.47 -12.91
N LEU A 34 -11.83 7.67 -13.28
CA LEU A 34 -12.36 8.94 -12.78
C LEU A 34 -13.23 9.60 -13.83
N THR A 35 -14.27 10.30 -13.38
CA THR A 35 -15.04 11.24 -14.18
C THR A 35 -14.76 12.65 -13.66
N VAL A 36 -14.40 13.56 -14.56
CA VAL A 36 -14.20 14.97 -14.24
C VAL A 36 -15.56 15.63 -14.07
N LEU A 37 -15.74 16.34 -12.95
CA LEU A 37 -16.97 16.99 -12.57
C LEU A 37 -16.96 18.46 -13.01
N ALA A 38 -18.13 19.09 -13.03
CA ALA A 38 -18.29 20.47 -13.50
C ALA A 38 -17.60 21.51 -12.58
N ASP A 39 -17.32 21.14 -11.33
CA ASP A 39 -16.63 21.97 -10.34
C ASP A 39 -15.09 21.90 -10.43
N GLY A 40 -14.55 21.17 -11.42
CA GLY A 40 -13.11 20.98 -11.60
C GLY A 40 -12.50 19.90 -10.72
N SER A 41 -13.31 19.14 -9.98
CA SER A 41 -12.88 17.93 -9.27
C SER A 41 -12.99 16.69 -10.17
N ALA A 42 -12.43 15.56 -9.72
CA ALA A 42 -12.64 14.28 -10.37
C ALA A 42 -12.99 13.21 -9.33
N SER A 43 -13.97 12.35 -9.63
CA SER A 43 -14.36 11.27 -8.72
C SER A 43 -14.61 9.98 -9.46
N GLY A 44 -14.32 8.85 -8.82
CA GLY A 44 -14.52 7.55 -9.44
C GLY A 44 -14.00 6.38 -8.61
N ARG A 45 -13.99 5.19 -9.24
CA ARG A 45 -13.76 3.92 -8.54
C ARG A 45 -12.57 3.18 -9.11
N CYS A 46 -11.94 2.43 -8.22
CA CYS A 46 -11.01 1.39 -8.60
C CYS A 46 -11.78 0.27 -9.32
N GLY A 47 -11.16 -0.29 -10.34
CA GLY A 47 -11.59 -1.52 -10.98
C GLY A 47 -11.01 -2.73 -10.26
N LYS A 48 -11.15 -3.90 -10.90
CA LYS A 48 -10.50 -5.13 -10.44
C LYS A 48 -8.98 -4.98 -10.48
N ASN A 49 -8.30 -5.77 -9.66
CA ASN A 49 -6.84 -5.81 -9.60
C ASN A 49 -6.24 -6.05 -11.00
N LEU A 50 -5.24 -5.26 -11.37
CA LEU A 50 -4.48 -5.42 -12.60
C LEU A 50 -2.98 -5.35 -12.30
N ARG A 51 -2.20 -6.20 -12.97
CA ARG A 51 -0.74 -6.15 -12.91
C ARG A 51 -0.24 -5.20 -14.00
N PHE A 52 0.31 -4.06 -13.61
CA PHE A 52 0.96 -3.11 -14.52
C PHE A 52 2.40 -2.84 -14.12
N MET A 53 3.26 -2.53 -15.09
CA MET A 53 4.57 -1.96 -14.84
C MET A 53 4.43 -0.49 -14.42
N ARG A 54 5.17 -0.06 -13.39
CA ARG A 54 5.22 1.35 -13.00
C ARG A 54 5.90 2.20 -14.08
N VAL A 55 5.53 3.47 -14.14
CA VAL A 55 6.20 4.48 -14.98
C VAL A 55 7.63 4.69 -14.47
N ARG A 56 8.59 4.94 -15.38
CA ARG A 56 10.05 4.99 -15.10
C ARG A 56 10.46 5.93 -13.96
N GLU A 57 9.78 7.06 -13.78
CA GLU A 57 10.04 8.03 -12.69
C GLU A 57 9.57 7.55 -11.29
N GLN A 58 8.96 6.37 -11.21
CA GLN A 58 8.43 5.77 -9.96
C GLN A 58 9.21 4.51 -9.58
N ARG A 59 10.52 4.46 -9.90
CA ARG A 59 11.40 3.38 -9.46
C ARG A 59 11.47 3.38 -7.93
N ARG A 60 11.52 2.18 -7.39
CA ARG A 60 11.51 1.97 -5.95
C ARG A 60 12.94 2.13 -5.44
N GLU A 61 13.09 2.90 -4.37
CA GLU A 61 14.30 2.98 -3.58
C GLU A 61 14.11 2.12 -2.33
N PHE A 62 15.16 1.41 -1.92
CA PHE A 62 15.15 0.51 -0.78
C PHE A 62 16.22 0.94 0.20
N LEU A 63 15.99 0.65 1.47
CA LEU A 63 17.04 0.73 2.48
C LEU A 63 17.80 -0.59 2.47
N ASP A 64 19.10 -0.52 2.77
CA ASP A 64 19.96 -1.69 2.96
C ASP A 64 20.67 -1.53 4.31
N PRO A 65 19.98 -1.80 5.43
CA PRO A 65 20.58 -1.65 6.75
C PRO A 65 21.75 -2.62 6.94
N THR A 66 22.81 -2.14 7.59
CA THR A 66 23.98 -2.97 7.92
C THR A 66 23.65 -4.07 8.92
N GLU A 67 24.46 -5.12 8.99
CA GLU A 67 24.30 -6.18 9.99
C GLU A 67 24.29 -5.64 11.43
N ALA A 68 25.08 -4.61 11.71
CA ALA A 68 25.13 -3.97 13.02
C ALA A 68 23.80 -3.29 13.37
N GLU A 69 23.19 -2.59 12.41
CA GLU A 69 21.88 -1.97 12.57
C GLU A 69 20.79 -3.03 12.76
N ILE A 70 20.78 -4.08 11.94
CA ILE A 70 19.81 -5.18 12.06
C ILE A 70 19.93 -5.90 13.41
N SER A 71 21.17 -6.10 13.90
CA SER A 71 21.41 -6.72 15.20
C SER A 71 20.87 -5.89 16.36
N GLY A 72 20.99 -4.56 16.24
CA GLY A 72 20.46 -3.58 17.19
C GLY A 72 18.98 -3.22 17.00
N ALA A 73 18.31 -3.78 16.00
CA ALA A 73 16.89 -3.54 15.75
C ALA A 73 16.02 -4.08 16.88
N ASP A 74 14.86 -3.46 17.08
CA ASP A 74 13.86 -4.01 17.98
C ASP A 74 13.31 -5.30 17.39
N LYS A 75 13.20 -6.32 18.23
CA LYS A 75 12.75 -7.66 17.85
C LYS A 75 11.45 -8.01 18.53
N GLU A 76 10.53 -8.59 17.76
CA GLU A 76 9.28 -9.09 18.29
C GLU A 76 8.84 -10.36 17.58
N LYS A 77 8.01 -11.13 18.30
CA LYS A 77 7.30 -12.27 17.74
C LYS A 77 5.85 -11.84 17.50
N PRO A 78 5.45 -11.60 16.25
CA PRO A 78 4.09 -11.19 15.95
C PRO A 78 3.11 -12.32 16.23
N SER A 79 1.85 -11.96 16.45
CA SER A 79 0.76 -12.91 16.67
C SER A 79 0.16 -13.49 15.38
N ARG A 80 0.59 -12.98 14.22
CA ARG A 80 0.08 -13.37 12.89
C ARG A 80 0.61 -14.73 12.49
N SER A 81 -0.24 -15.52 11.85
CA SER A 81 0.11 -16.78 11.20
C SER A 81 0.76 -16.55 9.83
N ALA A 82 1.45 -17.58 9.33
CA ALA A 82 2.02 -17.55 7.97
C ALA A 82 0.95 -17.35 6.88
N VAL A 83 -0.29 -17.82 7.12
CA VAL A 83 -1.43 -17.63 6.20
C VAL A 83 -1.85 -16.17 6.15
N GLU A 84 -1.96 -15.51 7.31
CA GLU A 84 -2.28 -14.08 7.37
C GLU A 84 -1.17 -13.23 6.74
N LEU A 85 0.09 -13.57 6.97
CA LEU A 85 1.22 -12.90 6.32
C LEU A 85 1.17 -13.03 4.80
N PHE A 86 0.79 -14.20 4.29
CA PHE A 86 0.57 -14.39 2.85
C PHE A 86 -0.60 -13.52 2.32
N GLU A 87 -1.68 -13.37 3.09
CA GLU A 87 -2.77 -12.44 2.74
C GLU A 87 -2.29 -10.98 2.71
N MET A 88 -1.49 -10.56 3.70
CA MET A 88 -0.96 -9.22 3.79
C MET A 88 -0.07 -8.85 2.60
N THR A 89 0.67 -9.80 2.04
CA THR A 89 1.79 -9.52 1.11
C THR A 89 1.53 -9.91 -0.34
N GLU A 90 0.88 -11.05 -0.58
CA GLU A 90 0.74 -11.65 -1.92
C GLU A 90 -0.67 -11.45 -2.51
N PHE A 91 -1.69 -11.38 -1.66
CA PHE A 91 -3.07 -11.15 -2.11
C PHE A 91 -3.39 -9.66 -2.21
N SER A 92 -3.74 -9.23 -3.43
CA SER A 92 -4.12 -7.86 -3.76
C SER A 92 -5.31 -7.24 -3.01
N ARG A 93 -5.97 -7.95 -2.10
CA ARG A 93 -7.09 -7.39 -1.32
C ARG A 93 -6.57 -6.69 -0.07
N ALA A 94 -5.98 -7.46 0.84
CA ALA A 94 -5.38 -6.93 2.05
C ALA A 94 -4.19 -6.03 1.71
N ALA A 95 -3.27 -6.48 0.86
CA ALA A 95 -2.10 -5.71 0.45
C ALA A 95 -2.44 -4.32 -0.13
N PHE A 96 -3.55 -4.21 -0.90
CA PHE A 96 -4.02 -2.94 -1.43
C PHE A 96 -4.48 -1.99 -0.34
N THR A 97 -5.25 -2.52 0.62
CA THR A 97 -5.73 -1.75 1.76
C THR A 97 -4.57 -1.29 2.65
N ILE A 98 -3.62 -2.20 2.94
CA ILE A 98 -2.41 -1.90 3.69
C ILE A 98 -1.64 -0.78 2.99
N GLY A 99 -1.39 -0.88 1.68
CA GLY A 99 -0.70 0.16 0.94
C GLY A 99 -1.40 1.53 0.96
N LEU A 100 -2.73 1.56 0.97
CA LEU A 100 -3.48 2.82 1.08
C LEU A 100 -3.39 3.45 2.47
N ARG A 101 -3.23 2.64 3.53
CA ARG A 101 -3.18 3.07 4.92
C ARG A 101 -1.76 3.27 5.47
N VAL A 102 -0.75 2.65 4.85
CA VAL A 102 0.67 2.76 5.23
C VAL A 102 1.42 3.51 4.14
N PRO A 103 1.40 4.85 4.15
CA PRO A 103 1.97 5.65 3.08
C PRO A 103 3.48 5.48 2.96
N SER A 104 3.97 5.56 1.72
CA SER A 104 5.41 5.51 1.40
C SER A 104 6.11 4.23 1.87
N CYS A 105 5.34 3.20 2.23
CA CYS A 105 5.86 1.89 2.58
C CYS A 105 5.93 1.02 1.33
N TYR A 106 7.13 0.56 1.06
CA TYR A 106 7.45 -0.33 -0.03
C TYR A 106 7.73 -1.74 0.49
N LEU A 107 7.31 -2.77 -0.26
CA LEU A 107 7.50 -4.17 0.12
C LEU A 107 8.42 -4.93 -0.86
N THR A 108 9.50 -5.53 -0.35
CA THR A 108 10.30 -6.58 -1.02
C THR A 108 10.00 -7.94 -0.43
N ILE A 109 10.14 -8.97 -1.27
CA ILE A 109 10.18 -10.38 -0.86
C ILE A 109 11.44 -10.98 -1.45
N GLU A 110 12.24 -11.63 -0.62
CA GLU A 110 13.46 -12.32 -1.00
C GLU A 110 13.42 -13.76 -0.46
N ASP A 111 13.56 -14.75 -1.35
CA ASP A 111 13.80 -16.13 -0.95
C ASP A 111 15.31 -16.29 -0.72
N ILE A 112 15.71 -16.45 0.55
CA ILE A 112 17.13 -16.54 0.95
C ILE A 112 17.70 -17.91 0.59
N ASP A 113 16.92 -18.95 0.84
CA ASP A 113 17.19 -20.32 0.40
C ASP A 113 15.88 -21.12 0.29
N GLY A 114 15.95 -22.46 0.23
CA GLY A 114 14.75 -23.33 0.10
C GLY A 114 13.82 -23.36 1.31
N ASP A 115 14.28 -22.85 2.46
CA ASP A 115 13.58 -22.88 3.75
C ASP A 115 13.41 -21.50 4.37
N HIS A 116 14.16 -20.49 3.93
CA HIS A 116 14.15 -19.15 4.48
C HIS A 116 13.65 -18.09 3.50
N ARG A 117 12.82 -17.18 3.99
CA ARG A 117 12.28 -16.05 3.24
C ARG A 117 12.29 -14.80 4.09
N HIS A 118 12.68 -13.67 3.49
CA HIS A 118 12.54 -12.35 4.07
C HIS A 118 11.45 -11.57 3.34
N ILE A 119 10.58 -10.92 4.12
CA ILE A 119 9.71 -9.85 3.63
C ILE A 119 10.18 -8.58 4.29
N GLU A 120 10.44 -7.53 3.51
CA GLU A 120 10.90 -6.27 4.08
C GLU A 120 10.00 -5.11 3.69
N LEU A 121 9.84 -4.20 4.63
CA LEU A 121 9.08 -2.96 4.50
C LEU A 121 10.06 -1.79 4.56
N HIS A 122 9.95 -0.87 3.60
CA HIS A 122 10.89 0.24 3.44
C HIS A 122 10.15 1.56 3.35
N ASP A 123 10.59 2.54 4.14
CA ASP A 123 10.28 3.95 3.94
C ASP A 123 11.58 4.76 3.95
N VAL A 124 12.16 4.93 2.77
CA VAL A 124 13.41 5.68 2.57
C VAL A 124 13.31 7.13 3.02
N ARG A 125 12.10 7.72 3.03
CA ARG A 125 11.91 9.14 3.40
C ARG A 125 12.13 9.39 4.87
N THR A 126 11.81 8.39 5.69
CA THR A 126 11.95 8.48 7.15
C THR A 126 13.10 7.61 7.68
N ALA A 127 13.82 6.92 6.79
CA ALA A 127 14.79 5.89 7.15
C ALA A 127 14.18 4.83 8.10
N SER A 128 12.93 4.45 7.84
CA SER A 128 12.24 3.40 8.59
C SER A 128 12.22 2.10 7.81
N TRP A 129 12.41 1.00 8.52
CA TRP A 129 12.54 -0.32 7.91
C TRP A 129 11.97 -1.39 8.84
N ALA A 130 11.41 -2.44 8.25
CA ALA A 130 11.09 -3.67 8.98
C ALA A 130 11.43 -4.90 8.15
N ARG A 131 11.82 -5.99 8.80
CA ARG A 131 11.99 -7.32 8.18
C ARG A 131 11.22 -8.35 8.95
N VAL A 132 10.46 -9.15 8.20
CA VAL A 132 9.84 -10.39 8.65
C VAL A 132 10.73 -11.54 8.20
N ALA A 133 11.39 -12.20 9.14
CA ALA A 133 12.26 -13.34 8.89
C ALA A 133 11.49 -14.65 9.09
N MET A 134 11.26 -15.37 7.99
CA MET A 134 10.54 -16.64 8.00
C MET A 134 11.50 -17.81 7.82
N ALA A 135 11.26 -18.89 8.56
CA ALA A 135 11.89 -20.18 8.37
C ALA A 135 10.83 -21.29 8.31
N ARG A 136 11.02 -22.28 7.44
CA ARG A 136 10.08 -23.40 7.28
C ARG A 136 9.87 -24.14 8.61
N GLY A 137 8.62 -24.22 9.05
CA GLY A 137 8.25 -24.95 10.27
C GLY A 137 8.53 -24.22 11.58
N ALA A 138 8.89 -22.94 11.53
CA ALA A 138 9.08 -22.09 12.69
C ALA A 138 8.15 -20.87 12.64
N ASP A 139 7.91 -20.28 13.81
CA ASP A 139 7.32 -18.94 13.89
C ASP A 139 8.30 -17.92 13.31
N PHE A 140 7.78 -16.88 12.66
CA PHE A 140 8.61 -15.82 12.10
C PHE A 140 8.90 -14.73 13.14
N GLU A 141 10.02 -14.04 12.94
CA GLU A 141 10.44 -12.92 13.78
C GLU A 141 10.37 -11.62 12.98
N VAL A 142 10.08 -10.52 13.68
CA VAL A 142 10.06 -9.18 13.08
C VAL A 142 11.15 -8.33 13.69
N TYR A 143 11.89 -7.65 12.83
CA TYR A 143 12.93 -6.69 13.14
C TYR A 143 12.46 -5.32 12.66
N GLN A 144 12.58 -4.27 13.47
CA GLN A 144 12.17 -2.93 13.07
C GLN A 144 13.22 -1.87 13.42
N LEU A 145 13.39 -0.91 12.52
CA LEU A 145 14.33 0.19 12.60
C LEU A 145 13.67 1.51 12.20
N GLY A 146 14.20 2.60 12.76
CA GLY A 146 13.80 3.96 12.42
C GLY A 146 12.56 4.46 13.17
N PRO A 147 12.12 5.69 12.85
CA PRO A 147 11.07 6.38 13.60
C PRO A 147 9.67 5.81 13.37
N ARG A 148 9.41 5.12 12.26
CA ARG A 148 8.14 4.42 12.01
C ARG A 148 8.28 2.93 12.29
N ARG A 149 7.26 2.39 12.96
CA ARG A 149 7.10 0.95 13.16
C ARG A 149 6.30 0.38 11.98
N LEU A 150 6.97 0.20 10.85
CA LEU A 150 6.29 -0.14 9.59
C LEU A 150 5.53 -1.47 9.66
N TRP A 151 6.02 -2.45 10.43
CA TRP A 151 5.29 -3.69 10.64
C TRP A 151 4.02 -3.44 11.46
N ASP A 152 4.09 -2.69 12.54
CA ASP A 152 2.93 -2.38 13.40
C ASP A 152 1.85 -1.61 12.62
N GLU A 153 2.27 -0.67 11.77
CA GLU A 153 1.36 0.05 10.88
C GLU A 153 0.69 -0.87 9.85
N ALA A 154 1.45 -1.80 9.26
CA ALA A 154 0.92 -2.79 8.33
C ALA A 154 -0.04 -3.77 9.02
N ASP A 155 0.30 -4.20 10.23
CA ASP A 155 -0.51 -5.08 11.06
C ASP A 155 -1.84 -4.43 11.47
N ALA A 156 -1.78 -3.17 11.91
CA ALA A 156 -2.98 -2.38 12.22
C ALA A 156 -3.86 -2.15 10.98
N ALA A 157 -3.26 -1.90 9.81
CA ALA A 157 -4.01 -1.76 8.56
C ALA A 157 -4.65 -3.09 8.12
N TYR A 158 -4.00 -4.22 8.36
CA TYR A 158 -4.57 -5.55 8.12
C TYR A 158 -5.73 -5.85 9.05
N ALA A 159 -5.60 -5.55 10.36
CA ALA A 159 -6.68 -5.68 11.32
C ALA A 159 -7.91 -4.85 10.91
N TRP A 160 -7.69 -3.59 10.52
CA TRP A 160 -8.77 -2.74 9.99
C TRP A 160 -9.44 -3.34 8.74
N TRP A 161 -8.67 -3.96 7.84
CA TRP A 161 -9.20 -4.63 6.65
C TRP A 161 -10.10 -5.81 7.01
N LEU A 162 -9.71 -6.61 8.01
CA LEU A 162 -10.52 -7.71 8.53
C LEU A 162 -11.85 -7.20 9.09
N GLU A 163 -11.80 -6.15 9.92
CA GLU A 163 -12.98 -5.50 10.53
C GLU A 163 -13.90 -4.87 9.48
N SER A 164 -13.33 -4.34 8.40
CA SER A 164 -14.07 -3.68 7.31
C SER A 164 -14.74 -4.65 6.32
N SER A 165 -14.94 -5.90 6.73
CA SER A 165 -15.48 -6.98 5.89
C SER A 165 -14.60 -7.31 4.68
N ARG A 166 -13.28 -7.21 4.86
CA ARG A 166 -12.28 -7.66 3.88
C ARG A 166 -12.51 -7.05 2.48
N PRO A 167 -12.61 -5.73 2.32
CA PRO A 167 -12.98 -5.11 1.07
C PRO A 167 -12.05 -5.52 -0.08
N SER A 168 -12.63 -5.74 -1.26
CA SER A 168 -11.88 -5.86 -2.50
C SER A 168 -11.53 -4.48 -3.05
N PRO A 169 -10.48 -4.37 -3.89
CA PRO A 169 -10.04 -3.08 -4.41
C PRO A 169 -11.14 -2.26 -5.10
N ASP A 170 -12.10 -2.90 -5.77
CA ASP A 170 -13.21 -2.25 -6.48
C ASP A 170 -14.24 -1.54 -5.58
N ARG A 171 -14.21 -1.82 -4.28
CA ARG A 171 -15.01 -1.08 -3.29
C ARG A 171 -14.40 0.30 -2.97
N TYR A 172 -13.13 0.51 -3.28
CA TYR A 172 -12.47 1.79 -3.07
C TYR A 172 -12.70 2.74 -4.23
N GLY A 173 -12.82 4.01 -3.89
CA GLY A 173 -12.79 5.09 -4.85
C GLY A 173 -11.96 6.26 -4.38
N LEU A 174 -11.87 7.24 -5.26
CA LEU A 174 -11.07 8.43 -5.07
C LEU A 174 -11.88 9.64 -5.47
N THR A 175 -11.83 10.68 -4.64
CA THR A 175 -12.27 12.02 -4.96
C THR A 175 -11.05 12.93 -4.94
N ILE A 176 -10.87 13.70 -6.00
CA ILE A 176 -9.72 14.57 -6.20
C ILE A 176 -10.21 15.99 -6.36
N THR A 177 -9.76 16.87 -5.47
CA THR A 177 -9.96 18.31 -5.57
C THR A 177 -8.65 18.97 -5.98
N ALA A 178 -8.65 20.30 -6.12
CA ALA A 178 -7.42 21.05 -6.41
C ALA A 178 -6.33 20.88 -5.33
N SER A 179 -6.71 20.53 -4.09
CA SER A 179 -5.79 20.41 -2.95
C SER A 179 -5.56 18.97 -2.50
N ASP A 180 -6.53 18.08 -2.66
CA ASP A 180 -6.56 16.81 -1.94
C ASP A 180 -6.91 15.61 -2.80
N HIS A 181 -6.36 14.46 -2.41
CA HIS A 181 -6.73 13.13 -2.90
C HIS A 181 -7.37 12.37 -1.74
N GLU A 182 -8.69 12.31 -1.71
CA GLU A 182 -9.45 11.61 -0.68
C GLU A 182 -9.86 10.22 -1.17
N VAL A 183 -9.36 9.19 -0.50
CA VAL A 183 -9.78 7.81 -0.69
C VAL A 183 -10.99 7.53 0.18
N TRP A 184 -11.93 6.78 -0.37
CA TRP A 184 -13.11 6.35 0.34
C TRP A 184 -13.43 4.88 0.05
N LEU A 185 -14.06 4.21 1.02
CA LEU A 185 -14.59 2.86 0.89
C LEU A 185 -16.11 2.94 0.70
N ASP A 186 -16.61 2.21 -0.31
CA ASP A 186 -18.00 2.11 -0.74
C ASP A 186 -18.61 3.40 -1.28
N GLU A 187 -18.58 4.51 -0.55
CA GLU A 187 -19.21 5.77 -0.93
C GLU A 187 -18.37 7.01 -0.55
N PRO A 188 -18.35 8.05 -1.39
CA PRO A 188 -17.56 9.27 -1.16
C PRO A 188 -17.99 10.08 0.06
N THR A 189 -19.25 9.95 0.49
CA THR A 189 -19.80 10.60 1.69
C THR A 189 -19.87 9.66 2.89
N GLY A 190 -19.30 8.45 2.78
CA GLY A 190 -19.27 7.45 3.84
C GLY A 190 -18.32 7.80 4.98
N GLN A 191 -18.35 6.99 6.04
CA GLN A 191 -17.50 7.19 7.23
C GLN A 191 -16.05 6.77 7.00
N HIS A 192 -15.81 5.83 6.09
CA HIS A 192 -14.49 5.30 5.80
C HIS A 192 -13.82 6.08 4.67
N ARG A 193 -13.29 7.26 5.02
CA ARG A 193 -12.56 8.14 4.09
C ARG A 193 -11.32 8.76 4.74
N TRP A 194 -10.28 9.00 3.95
CA TRP A 194 -9.05 9.63 4.40
C TRP A 194 -8.25 10.22 3.23
N THR A 195 -7.41 11.20 3.54
CA THR A 195 -6.52 11.86 2.57
C THR A 195 -5.22 11.06 2.39
N LEU A 196 -4.70 11.03 1.16
CA LEU A 196 -3.40 10.43 0.80
C LEU A 196 -2.19 11.36 0.90
#